data_AF-A0A414Y8K2-F1
#
_entry.id   AF-A0A414Y8K2-F1
#
_cell.length_a   1.000
_cell.length_b   1.000
_cell.length_c   1.000
_cell.angle_alpha   90.00
_cell.angle_beta   90.00
_cell.angle_gamma   90.00
#
_symmetry.space_group_name_H-M   'P 1'
#
loop_
_entity.id
_entity.type
_entity.pdbx_description
1 polymer ?
#
loop_
_entity_poly.entity_id
_entity_poly.type
_entity_poly.pdbx_seq_one_letter_code
_entity_poly.pdbx_strand_id
1 'polypeptide(L)'
;LPMGFRPVYDTYVDVVIEHLGGKSFRETAVEELLARLSKVVRPAYWSKVKTELKKDKIIFPEIIRFDDFSMQYNQRNRISYNYGGELETLCAGIAYGADDILNGNSKMIIRFDDNDISVTDWYDLTTTNAEQIRFYKNGRIDVRFKDSAAAESCFKRLHLDEITLREN
;
A
#
# COMPACT_ATOMS: atom_id res chain seq x y z
N LEU A 1 -16.92 -26.83 33.58
CA LEU A 1 -15.57 -26.23 33.66
C LEU A 1 -15.32 -25.86 35.13
N PRO A 2 -14.32 -26.46 35.81
CA PRO A 2 -14.03 -26.12 37.19
C PRO A 2 -13.33 -24.75 37.24
N MET A 3 -13.78 -23.88 38.15
CA MET A 3 -13.15 -22.59 38.44
C MET A 3 -11.79 -22.81 39.09
N GLY A 4 -10.72 -22.36 38.42
CA GLY A 4 -9.34 -22.50 38.90
C GLY A 4 -8.28 -22.57 37.80
N PHE A 5 -8.69 -22.67 36.53
CA PHE A 5 -7.75 -22.65 35.40
C PHE A 5 -7.18 -21.23 35.21
N ARG A 6 -6.01 -20.98 35.79
CA ARG A 6 -5.15 -19.88 35.34
C ARG A 6 -4.29 -20.45 34.21
N PRO A 7 -4.56 -20.10 32.94
CA PRO A 7 -3.65 -20.52 31.87
C PRO A 7 -2.26 -19.98 32.21
N VAL A 8 -1.27 -20.87 32.20
CA VAL A 8 0.13 -20.47 32.29
C VAL A 8 0.41 -19.71 31.00
N TYR A 9 0.46 -18.38 31.07
CA TYR A 9 0.56 -17.51 29.89
C TYR A 9 1.75 -17.89 29.01
N ASP A 10 2.82 -18.42 29.60
CA ASP A 10 4.02 -18.88 28.87
C ASP A 10 3.69 -19.95 27.82
N THR A 11 2.79 -20.91 28.10
CA THR A 11 2.51 -21.99 27.15
C THR A 11 1.70 -21.53 25.93
N TYR A 12 0.88 -20.49 26.05
CA TYR A 12 0.16 -19.92 24.91
C TYR A 12 1.05 -19.02 24.07
N VAL A 13 1.95 -18.27 24.71
CA VAL A 13 2.94 -17.44 24.02
C VAL A 13 3.90 -18.32 23.22
N ASP A 14 4.38 -19.42 23.79
CA ASP A 14 5.27 -20.37 23.12
C ASP A 14 4.60 -21.04 21.91
N VAL A 15 3.34 -21.48 22.02
CA VAL A 15 2.59 -22.05 20.89
C VAL A 15 2.37 -21.03 19.78
N VAL A 16 2.13 -19.76 20.14
CA VAL A 16 1.98 -18.67 19.18
C VAL A 16 3.31 -18.35 18.50
N ILE A 17 4.41 -18.27 19.25
CA ILE A 17 5.75 -18.06 18.69
C ILE A 17 6.15 -19.23 17.78
N GLU A 18 5.86 -20.47 18.18
CA GLU A 18 6.10 -21.68 17.38
C GLU A 18 5.27 -21.67 16.08
N HIS A 19 3.99 -21.28 16.15
CA HIS A 19 3.12 -21.14 14.97
C HIS A 19 3.58 -20.03 14.01
N LEU A 20 4.23 -18.99 14.54
CA LEU A 20 4.86 -17.92 13.76
C LEU A 20 6.30 -18.28 13.31
N GLY A 21 6.75 -19.53 13.53
CA GLY A 21 8.08 -20.00 13.13
C GLY A 21 9.22 -19.33 13.89
N GLY A 22 8.99 -18.90 15.12
CA GLY A 22 9.95 -18.15 15.95
C GLY A 22 9.91 -16.64 15.73
N LYS A 23 9.01 -16.12 14.88
CA LYS A 23 8.85 -14.68 14.61
C LYS A 23 7.81 -14.05 15.54
N SER A 24 7.96 -12.75 15.79
CA SER A 24 6.94 -11.95 16.45
C SER A 24 5.75 -11.70 15.53
N PHE A 25 4.57 -11.45 16.12
CA PHE A 25 3.37 -11.04 15.37
C PHE A 25 3.62 -9.84 14.44
N ARG A 26 4.47 -8.90 14.88
CA ARG A 26 4.81 -7.72 14.09
C ARG A 26 5.58 -8.11 12.85
N GLU A 27 6.61 -8.94 12.98
CA GLU A 27 7.42 -9.41 11.85
C GLU A 27 6.55 -10.15 10.83
N THR A 28 5.66 -11.04 11.29
CA THR A 28 4.73 -11.74 10.41
C THR A 28 3.77 -10.76 9.70
N ALA A 29 3.23 -9.77 10.42
CA ALA A 29 2.35 -8.77 9.82
C ALA A 29 3.07 -7.90 8.77
N VAL A 30 4.33 -7.55 9.01
CA VAL A 30 5.18 -6.83 8.05
C VAL A 30 5.43 -7.69 6.81
N GLU A 31 5.80 -8.96 6.98
CA GLU A 31 6.04 -9.88 5.86
C GLU A 31 4.79 -10.08 5.00
N GLU A 32 3.62 -10.27 5.63
CA GLU A 32 2.35 -10.39 4.91
C GLU A 32 1.95 -9.09 4.19
N LEU A 33 2.22 -7.93 4.79
CA LEU A 33 2.00 -6.63 4.14
C LEU A 33 2.89 -6.48 2.90
N LEU A 34 4.20 -6.73 3.05
CA LEU A 34 5.17 -6.62 1.95
C LEU A 34 4.86 -7.62 0.83
N ALA A 35 4.45 -8.85 1.16
CA ALA A 35 4.05 -9.86 0.18
C ALA A 35 2.80 -9.45 -0.61
N ARG A 36 1.80 -8.84 0.05
CA ARG A 36 0.60 -8.31 -0.62
C ARG A 36 0.94 -7.10 -1.48
N LEU A 37 1.71 -6.16 -0.95
CA LEU A 37 2.14 -4.97 -1.68
C LEU A 37 2.92 -5.36 -2.94
N SER A 38 3.90 -6.26 -2.81
CA SER A 38 4.71 -6.76 -3.94
C SER A 38 3.84 -7.30 -5.07
N LYS A 39 2.74 -8.01 -4.76
CA LYS A 39 1.79 -8.49 -5.78
C LYS A 39 1.06 -7.35 -6.50
N VAL A 40 0.68 -6.30 -5.78
CA VAL A 40 -0.04 -5.14 -6.31
C VAL A 40 0.86 -4.26 -7.16
N VAL A 41 2.08 -3.98 -6.72
CA VAL A 41 3.02 -3.10 -7.44
C VAL A 41 3.83 -3.80 -8.52
N ARG A 42 3.66 -5.12 -8.66
CA ARG A 42 4.35 -5.90 -9.68
C ARG A 42 3.84 -5.49 -11.06
N PRO A 43 4.74 -5.12 -11.99
CA PRO A 43 4.35 -4.82 -13.36
C PRO A 43 3.61 -6.00 -14.01
N ALA A 44 2.55 -5.71 -14.76
CA ALA A 44 1.91 -6.70 -15.60
C ALA A 44 2.90 -7.28 -16.61
N TYR A 45 2.64 -8.50 -17.11
CA TYR A 45 3.56 -9.23 -17.99
C TYR A 45 4.01 -8.42 -19.23
N TRP A 46 3.10 -7.65 -19.82
CA TRP A 46 3.38 -6.81 -20.99
C TRP A 46 3.73 -5.36 -20.65
N SER A 47 3.82 -5.01 -19.36
CA SER A 47 4.11 -3.65 -18.94
C SER A 47 5.58 -3.32 -19.18
N LYS A 48 5.83 -2.13 -19.75
CA LYS A 48 7.18 -1.60 -20.00
C LYS A 48 7.63 -0.64 -18.91
N VAL A 49 6.79 -0.42 -17.91
CA VAL A 49 7.02 0.52 -16.82
C VAL A 49 6.96 -0.23 -15.51
N LYS A 50 7.82 0.15 -14.57
CA LYS A 50 7.81 -0.37 -13.21
C LYS A 50 7.67 0.77 -12.22
N THR A 51 7.52 0.41 -10.95
CA THR A 51 7.57 1.37 -9.86
C THR A 51 8.93 2.08 -9.86
N GLU A 52 8.91 3.41 -9.84
CA GLU A 52 10.10 4.25 -9.99
C GLU A 52 10.21 5.28 -8.86
N LEU A 53 11.41 5.43 -8.30
CA LEU A 53 11.76 6.55 -7.44
C LEU A 53 12.26 7.72 -8.30
N LYS A 54 11.62 8.89 -8.19
CA LYS A 54 12.03 10.14 -8.85
C LYS A 54 12.10 11.27 -7.83
N LYS A 55 13.31 11.58 -7.37
CA LYS A 55 13.58 12.61 -6.34
C LYS A 55 12.78 12.30 -5.05
N ASP A 56 11.86 13.17 -4.70
CA ASP A 56 10.95 13.15 -3.56
C ASP A 56 9.65 12.36 -3.83
N LYS A 57 9.56 11.63 -4.95
CA LYS A 57 8.33 10.93 -5.35
C LYS A 57 8.57 9.47 -5.70
N ILE A 58 7.62 8.62 -5.32
CA ILE A 58 7.51 7.26 -5.82
C ILE A 58 6.32 7.20 -6.79
N ILE A 59 6.56 6.65 -7.96
CA ILE A 59 5.59 6.50 -9.04
C ILE A 59 5.20 5.04 -9.14
N PHE A 60 3.91 4.76 -8.95
CA PHE A 60 3.32 3.43 -9.04
C PHE A 60 2.45 3.34 -10.30
N PRO A 61 2.90 2.64 -11.35
CA PRO A 61 2.10 2.46 -12.56
C PRO A 61 0.96 1.47 -12.33
N GLU A 62 -0.19 1.71 -12.97
CA GLU A 62 -1.28 0.74 -13.16
C GLU A 62 -1.86 0.08 -11.88
N ILE A 63 -1.91 0.81 -10.76
CA ILE A 63 -2.40 0.30 -9.46
C ILE A 63 -3.92 0.24 -9.38
N ILE A 64 -4.62 1.16 -10.04
CA ILE A 64 -6.09 1.17 -10.04
C ILE A 64 -6.61 1.23 -11.46
N ARG A 65 -7.88 0.85 -11.63
CA ARG A 65 -8.65 1.17 -12.83
C ARG A 65 -9.92 1.86 -12.44
N PHE A 66 -10.35 2.80 -13.28
CA PHE A 66 -11.64 3.43 -13.14
C PHE A 66 -12.72 2.58 -13.80
N ASP A 67 -13.94 2.70 -13.29
CA ASP A 67 -15.11 2.06 -13.86
C ASP A 67 -15.56 2.80 -15.14
N ASP A 68 -15.46 2.11 -16.28
CA ASP A 68 -15.76 2.68 -17.60
C ASP A 68 -17.20 3.20 -17.68
N PHE A 69 -18.15 2.49 -17.07
CA PHE A 69 -19.55 2.91 -17.04
C PHE A 69 -19.72 4.24 -16.29
N SER A 70 -19.15 4.35 -15.09
CA SER A 70 -19.20 5.58 -14.29
C SER A 70 -18.51 6.76 -14.99
N MET A 71 -17.40 6.51 -15.67
CA MET A 71 -16.72 7.54 -16.46
C MET A 71 -17.56 8.00 -17.65
N GLN A 72 -18.14 7.07 -18.40
CA GLN A 72 -18.89 7.38 -19.62
C GLN A 72 -20.22 8.07 -19.33
N TYR A 73 -20.94 7.62 -18.31
CA TYR A 73 -22.33 8.04 -18.08
C TYR A 73 -22.50 9.05 -16.93
N ASN A 74 -21.64 8.98 -15.90
CA ASN A 74 -21.75 9.85 -14.72
C ASN A 74 -20.66 10.92 -14.67
N GLN A 75 -19.70 10.91 -15.60
CA GLN A 75 -18.51 11.77 -15.60
C GLN A 75 -17.70 11.69 -14.29
N ARG A 76 -17.76 10.54 -13.61
CA ARG A 76 -17.09 10.30 -12.33
C ARG A 76 -15.91 9.36 -12.48
N ASN A 77 -14.81 9.67 -11.81
CA ASN A 77 -13.66 8.76 -11.75
C ASN A 77 -13.81 7.83 -10.54
N ARG A 78 -14.76 6.90 -10.63
CA ARG A 78 -15.00 5.88 -9.61
C ARG A 78 -14.02 4.73 -9.77
N ILE A 79 -13.39 4.28 -8.68
CA ILE A 79 -12.55 3.08 -8.73
C ILE A 79 -13.41 1.86 -9.08
N SER A 80 -12.93 1.06 -10.03
CA SER A 80 -13.52 -0.23 -10.36
C SER A 80 -13.46 -1.15 -9.14
N TYR A 81 -14.56 -1.88 -8.89
CA TYR A 81 -14.74 -2.71 -7.70
C TYR A 81 -13.55 -3.63 -7.39
N ASN A 82 -12.93 -4.21 -8.42
CA ASN A 82 -11.81 -5.14 -8.27
C ASN A 82 -10.50 -4.47 -7.82
N TYR A 83 -10.40 -3.15 -7.94
CA TYR A 83 -9.17 -2.37 -7.70
C TYR A 83 -9.19 -1.62 -6.36
N GLY A 84 -10.33 -1.59 -5.65
CA GLY A 84 -10.40 -0.97 -4.32
C GLY A 84 -9.40 -1.60 -3.34
N GLY A 85 -9.31 -2.93 -3.32
CA GLY A 85 -8.36 -3.65 -2.46
C GLY A 85 -6.88 -3.41 -2.81
N GLU A 86 -6.58 -3.09 -4.07
CA GLU A 86 -5.23 -2.74 -4.52
C GLU A 86 -4.82 -1.37 -3.97
N LEU A 87 -5.73 -0.39 -3.99
CA LEU A 87 -5.50 0.91 -3.35
C LEU A 87 -5.33 0.77 -1.84
N GLU A 88 -6.15 -0.04 -1.17
CA GLU A 88 -6.01 -0.29 0.28
C GLU A 88 -4.64 -0.88 0.62
N THR A 89 -4.20 -1.86 -0.17
CA THR A 89 -2.89 -2.49 0.01
C THR A 89 -1.75 -1.49 -0.23
N LEU A 90 -1.85 -0.63 -1.26
CA LEU A 90 -0.88 0.43 -1.50
C LEU A 90 -0.82 1.39 -0.30
N CYS A 91 -1.97 1.88 0.19
CA CYS A 91 -2.02 2.81 1.31
C CYS A 91 -1.43 2.21 2.60
N ALA A 92 -1.71 0.93 2.88
CA ALA A 92 -1.09 0.20 3.99
C ALA A 92 0.44 0.14 3.83
N GLY A 93 0.91 -0.15 2.61
CA GLY A 93 2.33 -0.13 2.27
C GLY A 93 2.95 1.24 2.49
N ILE A 94 2.33 2.32 2.01
CA ILE A 94 2.84 3.70 2.19
C ILE A 94 2.88 4.09 3.66
N ALA A 95 1.86 3.78 4.47
CA ALA A 95 1.87 4.08 5.91
C ALA A 95 3.03 3.39 6.63
N TYR A 96 3.31 2.12 6.29
CA TYR A 96 4.44 1.37 6.83
C TYR A 96 5.79 1.91 6.32
N GLY A 97 5.90 2.12 5.01
CA GLY A 97 7.11 2.60 4.36
C GLY A 97 7.53 3.99 4.84
N ALA A 98 6.55 4.89 4.98
CA ALA A 98 6.76 6.27 5.42
C ALA A 98 7.00 6.35 6.94
N ASP A 99 6.14 5.72 7.75
CA ASP A 99 6.06 6.03 9.18
C ASP A 99 6.13 4.79 10.10
N ASP A 100 6.39 3.59 9.57
CA ASP A 100 6.45 2.32 10.31
C ASP A 100 5.11 1.88 10.95
N ILE A 101 4.00 2.33 10.35
CA ILE A 101 2.62 2.13 10.80
C ILE A 101 1.94 0.99 10.02
N LEU A 102 1.39 -0.01 10.72
CA LEU A 102 0.78 -1.22 10.12
C LEU A 102 -0.75 -1.17 9.93
N ASN A 103 -1.42 -0.11 10.37
CA ASN A 103 -2.88 0.04 10.26
C ASN A 103 -3.32 1.06 9.18
N GLY A 104 -2.44 1.33 8.20
CA GLY A 104 -2.74 2.20 7.06
C GLY A 104 -3.81 1.64 6.12
N ASN A 105 -4.59 2.52 5.51
CA ASN A 105 -5.66 2.24 4.54
C ASN A 105 -6.03 3.55 3.83
N SER A 106 -6.97 3.52 2.87
CA SER A 106 -7.37 4.69 2.08
C SER A 106 -7.89 5.89 2.90
N LYS A 107 -8.32 5.68 4.16
CA LYS A 107 -8.77 6.78 5.05
C LYS A 107 -7.65 7.75 5.44
N MET A 108 -6.39 7.40 5.18
CA MET A 108 -5.26 8.32 5.34
C MET A 108 -5.27 9.44 4.29
N ILE A 109 -6.05 9.31 3.22
CA ILE A 109 -6.16 10.29 2.15
C ILE A 109 -7.26 11.30 2.52
N ILE A 110 -6.85 12.54 2.77
CA ILE A 110 -7.75 13.59 3.26
C ILE A 110 -8.75 13.97 2.15
N ARG A 111 -10.06 13.96 2.48
CA ARG A 111 -11.18 14.25 1.55
C ARG A 111 -11.29 13.28 0.37
N PHE A 112 -10.78 12.08 0.53
CA PHE A 112 -10.91 11.04 -0.48
C PHE A 112 -12.36 10.55 -0.62
N ASP A 113 -12.84 10.48 -1.86
CA ASP A 113 -14.10 9.86 -2.26
C ASP A 113 -13.78 8.85 -3.37
N ASP A 114 -13.95 7.57 -3.08
CA ASP A 114 -13.69 6.47 -4.02
C ASP A 114 -14.70 6.42 -5.19
N ASN A 115 -15.81 7.16 -5.07
CA ASN A 115 -16.83 7.29 -6.12
C ASN A 115 -16.56 8.44 -7.08
N ASP A 116 -15.68 9.38 -6.73
CA ASP A 116 -15.33 10.50 -7.60
C ASP A 116 -13.93 11.06 -7.29
N ILE A 117 -12.90 10.37 -7.78
CA ILE A 117 -11.51 10.76 -7.54
C ILE A 117 -11.09 11.90 -8.49
N SER A 118 -10.45 12.93 -7.94
CA SER A 118 -9.74 13.92 -8.72
C SER A 118 -8.48 13.30 -9.33
N VAL A 119 -8.40 13.36 -10.67
CA VAL A 119 -7.23 12.95 -11.45
C VAL A 119 -6.31 14.13 -11.80
N THR A 120 -6.63 15.32 -11.29
CA THR A 120 -5.87 16.56 -11.50
C THR A 120 -5.15 17.02 -10.24
N ASP A 121 -5.76 16.83 -9.08
CA ASP A 121 -5.30 17.41 -7.84
C ASP A 121 -4.44 16.43 -7.02
N TRP A 122 -3.67 17.01 -6.11
CA TRP A 122 -3.01 16.26 -5.05
C TRP A 122 -3.95 16.18 -3.85
N TYR A 123 -4.00 15.01 -3.25
CA TYR A 123 -4.62 14.79 -1.95
C TYR A 123 -3.55 14.81 -0.87
N ASP A 124 -3.82 15.47 0.23
CA ASP A 124 -2.94 15.42 1.40
C ASP A 124 -3.11 14.08 2.13
N LEU A 125 -2.01 13.56 2.65
CA LEU A 125 -1.96 12.36 3.47
C LEU A 125 -1.83 12.72 4.95
N THR A 126 -2.35 11.86 5.82
CA THR A 126 -2.20 12.02 7.28
C THR A 126 -0.86 11.55 7.81
N THR A 127 0.03 11.02 6.95
CA THR A 127 1.38 10.58 7.31
C THR A 127 2.34 11.75 7.51
N THR A 128 3.45 11.49 8.19
CA THR A 128 4.50 12.47 8.49
C THR A 128 5.51 12.57 7.35
N ASN A 129 5.91 11.43 6.77
CA ASN A 129 6.97 11.42 5.75
C ASN A 129 6.46 11.40 4.30
N ALA A 130 5.29 10.79 4.05
CA ALA A 130 4.56 10.92 2.80
C ALA A 130 3.51 12.03 2.96
N GLU A 131 3.56 13.05 2.11
CA GLU A 131 2.74 14.26 2.29
C GLU A 131 1.51 14.24 1.39
N GLN A 132 1.66 13.78 0.14
CA GLN A 132 0.60 13.90 -0.85
C GLN A 132 0.54 12.68 -1.78
N ILE A 133 -0.66 12.38 -2.27
CA ILE A 133 -0.92 11.35 -3.26
C ILE A 133 -1.71 11.93 -4.44
N ARG A 134 -1.42 11.48 -5.65
CA ARG A 134 -2.13 11.90 -6.86
C ARG A 134 -2.47 10.72 -7.75
N PHE A 135 -3.69 10.74 -8.28
CA PHE A 135 -4.23 9.74 -9.18
C PHE A 135 -4.20 10.24 -10.63
N TYR A 136 -4.08 9.30 -11.57
CA TYR A 136 -4.12 9.60 -13.01
C TYR A 136 -5.08 8.64 -13.71
N LYS A 137 -5.73 9.11 -14.79
CA LYS A 137 -6.73 8.34 -15.56
C LYS A 137 -6.25 6.96 -16.03
N ASN A 138 -4.94 6.78 -16.23
CA ASN A 138 -4.35 5.52 -16.66
C ASN A 138 -4.02 4.56 -15.50
N GLY A 139 -4.50 4.84 -14.29
CA GLY A 139 -4.26 3.98 -13.13
C GLY A 139 -2.93 4.22 -12.41
N ARG A 140 -2.11 5.15 -12.89
CA ARG A 140 -0.89 5.57 -12.17
C ARG A 140 -1.27 6.29 -10.89
N ILE A 141 -0.48 6.06 -9.85
CA ILE A 141 -0.51 6.78 -8.59
C ILE A 141 0.89 7.34 -8.33
N ASP A 142 0.99 8.63 -8.04
CA ASP A 142 2.23 9.25 -7.57
C ASP A 142 2.08 9.56 -6.07
N VAL A 143 3.10 9.23 -5.27
CA VAL A 143 3.19 9.61 -3.85
C VAL A 143 4.38 10.56 -3.68
N ARG A 144 4.14 11.73 -3.11
CA ARG A 144 5.15 12.73 -2.77
C ARG A 144 5.51 12.65 -1.30
N PHE A 145 6.80 12.74 -1.02
CA PHE A 145 7.39 12.74 0.31
C PHE A 145 7.95 14.12 0.61
N LYS A 146 8.14 14.42 1.90
CA LYS A 146 8.68 15.70 2.38
C LYS A 146 10.08 16.02 1.81
N ASP A 147 10.86 14.98 1.52
CA ASP A 147 12.20 15.08 0.93
C ASP A 147 12.60 13.77 0.23
N SER A 148 13.67 13.83 -0.56
CA SER A 148 14.20 12.67 -1.29
C SER A 148 14.70 11.55 -0.36
N ALA A 149 15.18 11.87 0.85
CA ALA A 149 15.70 10.87 1.77
C ALA A 149 14.56 10.02 2.37
N ALA A 150 13.44 10.65 2.70
CA ALA A 150 12.21 9.99 3.11
C ALA A 150 11.66 9.10 1.99
N ALA A 151 11.64 9.60 0.75
CA ALA A 151 11.22 8.81 -0.41
C ALA A 151 12.13 7.59 -0.61
N GLU A 152 13.45 7.76 -0.57
CA GLU A 152 14.42 6.67 -0.73
C GLU A 152 14.31 5.64 0.40
N SER A 153 14.17 6.08 1.66
CA SER A 153 13.99 5.19 2.80
C SER A 153 12.71 4.37 2.68
N CYS A 154 11.60 5.00 2.26
CA CYS A 154 10.34 4.31 2.03
C CYS A 154 10.48 3.30 0.89
N PHE A 155 11.10 3.70 -0.23
CA PHE A 155 11.30 2.85 -1.40
C PHE A 155 12.06 1.56 -1.06
N LYS A 156 13.15 1.68 -0.28
CA LYS A 156 13.93 0.52 0.20
C LYS A 156 13.19 -0.32 1.24
N ARG A 157 12.51 0.31 2.21
CA ARG A 157 11.74 -0.41 3.25
C ARG A 157 10.63 -1.27 2.65
N LEU A 158 10.09 -0.85 1.51
CA LEU A 158 9.04 -1.56 0.79
C LEU A 158 9.58 -2.56 -0.26
N HIS A 159 10.90 -2.76 -0.34
CA HIS A 159 11.57 -3.62 -1.31
C HIS A 159 11.19 -3.29 -2.77
N LEU A 160 10.92 -2.01 -3.06
CA LEU A 160 10.51 -1.59 -4.41
C LEU A 160 11.70 -1.52 -5.36
N ASP A 161 12.91 -1.37 -4.83
CA ASP A 161 14.18 -1.43 -5.57
C ASP A 161 14.49 -2.83 -6.12
N GLU A 162 13.93 -3.87 -5.49
CA GLU A 162 14.08 -5.27 -5.90
C GLU A 162 13.15 -5.63 -7.08
N ILE A 163 12.18 -4.78 -7.41
CA ILE A 163 11.22 -5.03 -8.49
C ILE A 163 11.90 -4.82 -9.84
N THR A 164 11.90 -5.88 -10.65
CA THR A 164 12.42 -5.89 -12.01
C THR A 164 11.29 -6.03 -13.02
N LEU A 165 11.50 -5.45 -14.22
CA LEU A 165 10.69 -5.80 -15.38
C LEU A 165 11.10 -7.22 -15.81
N ARG A 166 10.12 -8.03 -16.22
CA ARG A 166 10.46 -9.28 -16.89
C ARG A 166 11.05 -8.96 -18.26
N GLU A 167 12.23 -9.50 -18.54
CA GLU A 167 12.79 -9.49 -19.89
C GLU A 167 11.90 -10.38 -20.77
N ASN A 168 11.51 -9.87 -21.94
CA ASN A 168 10.73 -10.59 -22.94
C ASN A 168 11.61 -11.58 -23.70
#